data_AF-A0A6P7GYG3-F1
#
_entry.id   AF-A0A6P7GYG3-F1
#
_cell.length_a   1.000
_cell.length_b   1.000
_cell.length_c   1.000
_cell.angle_alpha   90.00
_cell.angle_beta   90.00
_cell.angle_gamma   90.00
#
_symmetry.space_group_name_H-M   'P 1'
#
loop_
_entity.id
_entity.type
_entity.pdbx_description
1 polymer ?
#
loop_
_entity_poly.entity_id
_entity_poly.type
_entity_poly.pdbx_seq_one_letter_code
_entity_poly.pdbx_strand_id
1 'polypeptide(L)'
;MSFPTREERAKCWDARDQYWDCLDKNSGAAKDQKDKNNVCAGFRKVYEESCSAQWVKHFDRKRNYLIFKEKIEKEGIPNKKENDSSISLPRRVYHQIVCP
;
A
#
# COMPACT_ATOMS: atom_id res chain seq x y z
N MET A 1 1.98 -15.51 18.98
CA MET A 1 1.78 -15.09 17.57
C MET A 1 1.07 -16.24 16.86
N SER A 2 -0.25 -16.15 16.68
CA SER A 2 -0.96 -17.16 15.88
C SER A 2 -0.70 -16.90 14.40
N PHE A 3 -0.32 -17.94 13.69
CA PHE A 3 -0.23 -17.89 12.24
C PHE A 3 -1.65 -17.92 11.70
N PRO A 4 -2.08 -16.93 10.89
CA PRO A 4 -3.43 -16.94 10.34
C PRO A 4 -3.61 -18.16 9.44
N THR A 5 -4.72 -18.85 9.64
CA THR A 5 -5.15 -20.00 8.85
C THR A 5 -5.35 -19.60 7.38
N ARG A 6 -5.44 -20.59 6.49
CA ARG A 6 -5.66 -20.34 5.05
C ARG A 6 -6.94 -19.53 4.81
N GLU A 7 -7.99 -19.79 5.58
CA GLU A 7 -9.29 -19.14 5.44
C GLU A 7 -9.26 -17.68 5.93
N GLU A 8 -8.63 -17.41 7.08
CA GLU A 8 -8.44 -16.04 7.58
C GLU A 8 -7.62 -15.19 6.62
N ARG A 9 -6.63 -15.81 5.97
CA ARG A 9 -5.83 -15.17 4.92
C ARG A 9 -6.66 -14.80 3.70
N ALA A 10 -7.54 -15.68 3.25
CA ALA A 10 -8.45 -15.41 2.13
C ALA A 10 -9.38 -14.24 2.48
N LYS A 11 -10.03 -14.28 3.66
CA LYS A 11 -10.88 -13.18 4.15
C LYS A 11 -10.14 -11.84 4.21
N CYS A 12 -8.90 -11.85 4.68
CA CYS A 12 -8.05 -10.66 4.71
C CYS A 12 -7.77 -10.10 3.30
N TRP A 13 -7.50 -10.96 2.32
CA TRP A 13 -7.29 -10.52 0.93
C TRP A 13 -8.57 -9.99 0.30
N ASP A 14 -9.72 -10.60 0.57
CA ASP A 14 -11.01 -10.12 0.07
C ASP A 14 -11.36 -8.75 0.65
N ALA A 15 -11.16 -8.55 1.97
CA ALA A 15 -11.36 -7.26 2.62
C ALA A 15 -10.39 -6.18 2.09
N ARG A 16 -9.13 -6.55 1.80
CA ARG A 16 -8.16 -5.67 1.17
C ARG A 16 -8.65 -5.19 -0.19
N ASP A 17 -9.10 -6.11 -1.02
CA ASP A 17 -9.46 -5.81 -2.40
C ASP A 17 -10.72 -4.95 -2.47
N GLN A 18 -11.69 -5.16 -1.58
CA GLN A 18 -12.85 -4.27 -1.42
C GLN A 18 -12.43 -2.85 -1.00
N TYR A 19 -11.51 -2.74 -0.04
CA TYR A 19 -11.00 -1.43 0.39
C TYR A 19 -10.25 -0.71 -0.74
N TRP A 20 -9.43 -1.44 -1.51
CA TRP A 20 -8.68 -0.87 -2.63
C TRP A 20 -9.58 -0.45 -3.80
N ASP A 21 -10.59 -1.26 -4.13
CA ASP A 21 -11.58 -0.93 -5.15
C ASP A 21 -12.36 0.35 -4.80
N CYS A 22 -12.75 0.51 -3.53
CA CYS A 22 -13.37 1.75 -3.04
C CYS A 22 -12.46 2.96 -3.25
N LEU A 23 -11.18 2.81 -2.93
CA LEU A 23 -10.18 3.88 -3.06
C LEU A 23 -9.87 4.22 -4.53
N ASP A 24 -9.87 3.23 -5.42
CA ASP A 24 -9.61 3.44 -6.85
C ASP A 24 -10.80 4.09 -7.54
N LYS A 25 -12.04 3.68 -7.22
CA LYS A 25 -13.26 4.35 -7.67
C LYS A 25 -13.31 5.82 -7.23
N ASN A 26 -12.84 6.12 -6.01
CA ASN A 26 -12.81 7.48 -5.47
C ASN A 26 -11.47 8.22 -5.73
N SER A 27 -10.54 7.62 -6.48
CA SER A 27 -9.19 8.16 -6.68
C SER A 27 -9.22 9.48 -7.48
N GLY A 28 -10.16 9.61 -8.42
CA GLY A 28 -10.35 10.80 -9.27
C GLY A 28 -11.36 11.83 -8.76
N ALA A 29 -12.25 11.48 -7.82
CA ALA A 29 -13.32 12.37 -7.36
C ALA A 29 -12.90 13.21 -6.13
N ALA A 30 -12.08 12.67 -5.24
CA ALA A 30 -11.62 13.38 -4.06
C ALA A 30 -10.25 14.03 -4.29
N LYS A 31 -10.21 15.38 -4.21
CA LYS A 31 -8.98 16.17 -4.27
C LYS A 31 -8.12 15.98 -3.01
N ASP A 32 -8.76 15.65 -1.88
CA ASP A 32 -8.10 15.48 -0.58
C ASP A 32 -8.12 14.02 -0.10
N GLN A 33 -7.01 13.57 0.50
CA GLN A 33 -6.91 12.22 1.07
C GLN A 33 -7.91 11.98 2.22
N LYS A 34 -8.31 13.03 2.92
CA LYS A 34 -9.21 12.96 4.07
C LYS A 34 -10.60 12.47 3.68
N ASP A 35 -11.10 12.91 2.53
CA ASP A 35 -12.42 12.51 2.03
C ASP A 35 -12.42 11.08 1.47
N LYS A 36 -11.29 10.64 0.90
CA LYS A 36 -11.10 9.23 0.48
C LYS A 36 -11.20 8.28 1.66
N ASN A 37 -10.55 8.66 2.77
CA ASN A 37 -10.58 7.89 3.99
C ASN A 37 -11.97 7.87 4.63
N ASN A 38 -12.74 8.96 4.57
CA ASN A 38 -14.09 9.00 5.11
C ASN A 38 -15.07 8.09 4.37
N VAL A 39 -15.04 8.08 3.03
CA VAL A 39 -15.94 7.24 2.21
C VAL A 39 -15.62 5.75 2.38
N CYS A 40 -14.33 5.40 2.43
CA CYS A 40 -13.88 4.02 2.55
C CYS A 40 -13.59 3.59 4.00
N ALA A 41 -13.95 4.41 5.00
CA ALA A 41 -13.68 4.15 6.42
C ALA A 41 -14.29 2.84 6.92
N GLY A 42 -15.49 2.50 6.44
CA GLY A 42 -16.17 1.24 6.79
C GLY A 42 -15.34 0.02 6.36
N PHE A 43 -14.89 0.01 5.10
CA PHE A 43 -14.03 -1.05 4.58
C PHE A 43 -12.66 -1.07 5.26
N ARG A 44 -12.13 0.10 5.66
CA ARG A 44 -10.87 0.18 6.40
C ARG A 44 -10.93 -0.56 7.74
N LYS A 45 -12.03 -0.40 8.48
CA LYS A 45 -12.22 -1.11 9.77
C LYS A 45 -12.25 -2.63 9.58
N VAL A 46 -13.06 -3.11 8.62
CA VAL A 46 -13.15 -4.53 8.30
C VAL A 46 -11.79 -5.09 7.89
N TYR A 47 -11.01 -4.32 7.13
CA TYR A 47 -9.67 -4.70 6.71
C TYR A 47 -8.68 -4.78 7.88
N GLU A 48 -8.72 -3.85 8.82
CA GLU A 48 -7.87 -3.86 10.03
C GLU A 48 -8.26 -4.97 11.01
N GLU A 49 -9.54 -5.33 11.08
CA GLU A 49 -10.04 -6.44 11.90
C GLU A 49 -9.74 -7.81 11.28
N SER A 50 -9.84 -7.94 9.96
CA SER A 50 -9.64 -9.20 9.24
C SER A 50 -8.16 -9.52 9.00
N CYS A 51 -7.29 -8.51 8.91
CA CYS A 51 -5.88 -8.67 8.63
C CYS A 51 -5.00 -8.38 9.84
N SER A 52 -3.85 -9.06 9.92
CA SER A 52 -2.84 -8.68 10.90
C SER A 52 -2.32 -7.25 10.65
N ALA A 53 -1.98 -6.52 11.72
CA ALA A 53 -1.44 -5.17 11.61
C ALA A 53 -0.15 -5.08 10.76
N GLN A 54 0.66 -6.16 10.74
CA GLN A 54 1.85 -6.23 9.89
C GLN A 54 1.51 -6.28 8.40
N TRP A 55 0.45 -7.02 8.06
CA TRP A 55 -0.03 -7.14 6.69
C TRP A 55 -0.64 -5.85 6.20
N VAL A 56 -1.46 -5.19 7.02
CA VAL A 56 -2.02 -3.86 6.71
C VAL A 56 -0.90 -2.88 6.35
N LYS A 57 0.13 -2.76 7.19
CA LYS A 57 1.31 -1.91 6.93
C LYS A 57 2.08 -2.29 5.67
N HIS A 58 2.22 -3.59 5.39
CA HIS A 58 2.89 -4.06 4.18
C HIS A 58 2.12 -3.67 2.91
N PHE A 59 0.81 -3.94 2.91
CA PHE A 59 -0.07 -3.65 1.78
C PHE A 59 -0.22 -2.15 1.52
N ASP A 60 -0.34 -1.32 2.57
CA ASP A 60 -0.41 0.14 2.41
C ASP A 60 0.85 0.69 1.73
N ARG A 61 2.04 0.22 2.15
CA ARG A 61 3.32 0.58 1.49
C ARG A 61 3.36 0.10 0.04
N LYS A 62 2.90 -1.12 -0.23
CA LYS A 62 2.83 -1.66 -1.59
C LYS A 62 1.93 -0.82 -2.49
N ARG A 63 0.76 -0.40 -1.99
CA ARG A 63 -0.18 0.45 -2.74
C ARG A 63 0.43 1.81 -3.10
N ASN A 64 1.05 2.48 -2.13
CA ASN A 64 1.73 3.76 -2.36
C ASN A 64 2.85 3.62 -3.40
N TYR A 65 3.62 2.53 -3.35
CA TYR A 65 4.63 2.24 -4.36
C TYR A 65 4.04 2.04 -5.76
N LEU A 66 2.91 1.33 -5.88
CA LEU A 66 2.24 1.13 -7.17
C LEU A 66 1.75 2.45 -7.76
N ILE A 67 1.11 3.29 -6.95
CA ILE A 67 0.67 4.64 -7.36
C ILE A 67 1.87 5.49 -7.79
N PHE A 68 2.95 5.44 -7.01
CA PHE A 68 4.18 6.16 -7.35
C PHE A 68 4.78 5.65 -8.66
N LYS A 69 4.86 4.32 -8.85
CA LYS A 69 5.36 3.71 -10.08
C LYS A 69 4.55 4.16 -11.30
N GLU A 70 3.23 4.17 -11.20
CA GLU A 70 2.34 4.63 -12.26
C GLU A 70 2.56 6.11 -12.60
N LYS A 71 2.75 6.97 -11.58
CA LYS A 71 3.09 8.38 -11.79
C LYS A 71 4.43 8.55 -12.50
N ILE A 72 5.45 7.80 -12.11
CA ILE A 72 6.78 7.84 -12.75
C ILE A 72 6.72 7.38 -14.20
N GLU A 73 5.90 6.37 -14.50
CA GLU A 73 5.71 5.89 -15.88
C GLU A 73 4.99 6.92 -16.75
N LYS A 74 4.04 7.68 -16.18
CA LYS A 74 3.28 8.73 -16.89
C LYS A 74 4.04 10.05 -17.03
N GLU A 75 4.69 10.53 -15.98
CA GLU A 75 5.31 11.87 -15.91
C GLU A 75 6.83 11.85 -16.10
N GLY A 76 7.44 10.66 -16.16
CA GLY A 76 8.89 10.49 -16.19
C GLY A 76 9.53 10.60 -14.80
N ILE A 77 10.80 10.19 -14.69
CA ILE A 77 11.54 10.24 -13.42
C ILE A 77 11.78 11.72 -13.06
N PRO A 78 11.30 12.21 -11.90
CA PRO A 78 11.61 13.56 -11.47
C PRO A 78 13.12 13.67 -11.22
N ASN A 79 13.77 14.59 -11.93
CA ASN A 79 15.17 14.93 -11.71
C ASN A 79 15.33 15.39 -10.26
N LYS A 80 16.04 14.58 -9.46
CA LYS A 80 16.21 14.78 -8.02
C LYS A 80 16.97 16.10 -7.77
N LYS A 81 16.28 17.18 -7.40
CA LYS A 81 16.91 18.24 -6.63
C LYS A 81 16.89 17.81 -5.18
N GLU A 82 18.08 17.65 -4.62
CA GLU A 82 18.32 17.25 -3.24
C GLU A 82 17.71 18.27 -2.27
N ASN A 83 16.62 17.89 -1.61
CA ASN A 83 16.32 18.18 -0.20
C ASN A 83 14.93 17.66 0.13
N ASP A 84 14.85 16.41 0.59
CA ASP A 84 13.74 16.00 1.46
C ASP A 84 14.26 14.95 2.45
N SER A 85 14.37 15.40 3.70
CA SER A 85 15.03 14.75 4.83
C SER A 85 14.22 13.60 5.43
N SER A 86 13.33 12.96 4.67
CA SER A 86 12.31 12.04 5.22
C SER A 86 12.38 10.59 4.72
N ILE A 87 13.35 10.20 3.89
CA ILE A 87 13.52 8.80 3.46
C ILE A 87 14.81 8.20 4.05
N SER A 88 14.81 7.97 5.36
CA SER A 88 15.74 7.06 6.01
C SER A 88 15.15 5.65 6.07
N LEU A 89 15.05 5.00 4.91
CA LEU A 89 15.08 3.54 4.88
C LEU A 89 16.21 3.10 3.97
N PRO A 90 17.21 2.36 4.48
CA PRO A 90 18.33 1.93 3.67
C PRO A 90 17.80 1.08 2.53
N ARG A 91 18.06 1.54 1.31
CA ARG A 91 17.80 0.84 0.06
C ARG A 91 18.60 -0.47 0.13
N ARG A 92 18.02 -1.56 0.62
CA ARG A 92 18.60 -2.90 0.51
C ARG A 92 18.61 -3.25 -0.98
N VAL A 93 19.70 -2.89 -1.65
CA VAL A 93 20.10 -3.49 -2.91
C VAL A 93 20.27 -4.96 -2.58
N TYR A 94 19.30 -5.79 -2.99
CA TYR A 94 19.51 -7.23 -3.03
C TYR A 94 20.59 -7.47 -4.09
N HIS A 95 21.85 -7.38 -3.69
CA HIS A 95 22.93 -7.98 -4.45
C HIS A 95 22.68 -9.48 -4.39
N GLN A 96 22.47 -10.07 -5.56
CA GLN A 96 22.26 -11.51 -5.70
C GLN A 96 23.41 -12.25 -5.02
N ILE A 97 23.06 -13.06 -4.03
CA ILE A 97 23.90 -14.18 -3.61
C ILE A 97 23.74 -15.22 -4.72
N VAL A 98 24.63 -15.17 -5.70
CA VAL A 98 24.87 -16.30 -6.60
C VAL A 98 26.00 -17.10 -5.96
N CYS A 99 25.66 -18.17 -5.25
CA CYS A 99 26.61 -19.25 -4.95
C CYS A 99 26.75 -20.12 -6.22
N PRO A 100 27.95 -20.57 -6.54
CA PRO A 100 28.26 -21.99 -6.46
C PRO A 100 29.13 -22.33 -5.24
#